data_AF-A0A4Q8K5R1-F1
#
_entry.id   AF-A0A4Q8K5R1-F1
#
_cell.length_a   1.000
_cell.length_b   1.000
_cell.length_c   1.000
_cell.angle_alpha   90.00
_cell.angle_beta   90.00
_cell.angle_gamma   90.00
#
_symmetry.space_group_name_H-M   'P 1'
#
loop_
_entity.id
_entity.type
_entity.pdbx_description
1 polymer ?
#
loop_
_entity_poly.entity_id
_entity_poly.type
_entity_poly.pdbx_seq_one_letter_code
_entity_poly.pdbx_strand_id
1 'polypeptide(L)'
;MKTIVFVALLGLAILAAVCTASEDAHKELLKEVVRAMVADERDAVQAEERECRWYLGGCKQDSECCKHLQCHSYWEWCIWDGTISK
;
A
#
# COMPACT_ATOMS: atom_id res chain seq x y z
N MET A 1 -19.29 -6.85 -7.80
CA MET A 1 -18.09 -6.03 -8.08
C MET A 1 -18.38 -4.87 -9.01
N LYS A 2 -18.93 -5.08 -10.22
CA LYS A 2 -19.17 -3.99 -11.20
C LYS A 2 -20.09 -2.86 -10.71
N THR A 3 -21.22 -3.19 -10.06
CA THR A 3 -22.20 -2.19 -9.57
C THR A 3 -21.69 -1.33 -8.40
N ILE A 4 -20.87 -1.90 -7.53
CA ILE A 4 -20.32 -1.20 -6.35
C ILE A 4 -19.37 -0.09 -6.79
N VAL A 5 -18.56 -0.33 -7.83
CA VAL A 5 -17.65 0.67 -8.40
C VAL A 5 -18.42 1.84 -9.00
N PHE A 6 -19.53 1.58 -9.72
CA PHE A 6 -20.37 2.64 -10.28
C PHE A 6 -21.06 3.49 -9.22
N VAL A 7 -21.55 2.88 -8.13
CA VAL A 7 -22.17 3.61 -7.02
C VAL A 7 -21.14 4.49 -6.30
N ALA A 8 -19.92 3.99 -6.11
CA ALA A 8 -18.84 4.76 -5.51
C ALA A 8 -18.43 5.97 -6.37
N LEU A 9 -18.31 5.79 -7.69
CA LEU A 9 -17.97 6.86 -8.63
C LEU A 9 -19.05 7.94 -8.69
N LEU A 10 -20.33 7.54 -8.70
CA LEU A 10 -21.45 8.48 -8.69
C LEU A 10 -21.53 9.24 -7.35
N GLY A 11 -21.30 8.55 -6.23
CA GLY A 11 -21.22 9.19 -4.91
C GLY A 11 -20.11 10.24 -4.84
N LEU A 12 -18.92 9.93 -5.37
CA LEU A 12 -17.78 10.84 -5.39
C LEU A 12 -18.05 12.08 -6.28
N ALA A 13 -18.69 11.89 -7.43
CA ALA A 13 -19.04 12.98 -8.34
C ALA A 13 -20.07 13.95 -7.73
N ILE A 14 -21.05 13.43 -6.99
CA ILE A 14 -22.05 14.25 -6.30
C ILE A 14 -21.42 15.03 -5.15
N LEU A 15 -20.53 14.41 -4.38
CA LEU A 15 -19.77 15.09 -3.31
C LEU A 15 -18.91 16.23 -3.87
N ALA A 16 -18.20 15.99 -4.98
CA ALA A 16 -17.38 17.02 -5.62
C ALA A 16 -18.22 18.22 -6.11
N ALA A 17 -19.38 17.98 -6.73
CA ALA A 17 -20.26 19.03 -7.22
C ALA A 17 -20.88 19.87 -6.10
N VAL A 18 -21.20 19.27 -4.95
CA VAL A 18 -21.71 19.99 -3.77
C VAL A 18 -20.60 20.80 -3.10
N CYS A 19 -19.37 20.28 -3.06
CA CYS A 19 -18.23 20.97 -2.45
C CYS A 19 -17.75 22.20 -3.24
N THR A 20 -17.97 22.27 -4.56
CA THR A 20 -17.56 23.44 -5.37
C THR A 20 -18.42 24.70 -5.16
N ALA A 21 -19.52 24.62 -4.39
CA ALA A 21 -20.42 25.75 -4.15
C ALA A 21 -20.23 26.43 -2.77
N SER A 22 -19.36 25.91 -1.90
CA SER A 22 -19.20 26.41 -0.52
C SER A 22 -17.72 26.56 -0.16
N GLU A 23 -17.11 27.67 -0.60
CA GLU A 23 -15.67 27.89 -0.48
C GLU A 23 -15.19 28.32 0.93
N ASP A 24 -16.06 28.81 1.83
CA ASP A 24 -15.58 29.51 3.04
C ASP A 24 -15.52 28.68 4.33
N ALA A 25 -16.38 27.67 4.52
CA ALA A 25 -16.40 26.86 5.76
C ALA A 25 -15.66 25.52 5.66
N HIS A 26 -15.13 25.18 4.48
CA HIS A 26 -14.69 23.83 4.15
C HIS A 26 -13.24 23.52 4.56
N LYS A 27 -12.42 24.53 4.85
CA LYS A 27 -10.97 24.36 5.12
C LYS A 27 -10.68 23.65 6.43
N GLU A 28 -11.36 24.01 7.51
CA GLU A 28 -11.10 23.38 8.83
C GLU A 28 -11.64 21.95 8.88
N LEU A 29 -12.80 21.70 8.26
CA LEU A 29 -13.38 20.37 8.20
C LEU A 29 -12.56 19.44 7.29
N LEU A 30 -12.07 19.93 6.15
CA LEU A 30 -11.12 19.19 5.31
C LEU A 30 -9.81 18.92 6.04
N LYS A 31 -9.29 19.87 6.82
CA LYS A 31 -8.04 19.71 7.56
C LYS A 31 -8.15 18.63 8.64
N GLU A 32 -9.26 18.59 9.37
CA GLU A 32 -9.51 17.56 10.38
C GLU A 32 -9.80 16.19 9.74
N VAL A 33 -10.53 16.15 8.61
CA VAL A 33 -10.74 14.92 7.84
C VAL A 33 -9.44 14.39 7.23
N VAL A 34 -8.59 15.27 6.68
CA VAL A 34 -7.24 14.91 6.20
C VAL A 34 -6.36 14.46 7.37
N ARG A 35 -6.44 15.08 8.54
CA ARG A 35 -5.72 14.61 9.73
C ARG A 35 -6.18 13.24 10.19
N ALA A 36 -7.49 12.97 10.20
CA ALA A 36 -8.04 11.67 10.58
C ALA A 36 -7.62 10.58 9.57
N MET A 37 -7.61 10.89 8.27
CA MET A 37 -7.12 9.98 7.23
C MET A 37 -5.60 9.75 7.33
N VAL A 38 -4.81 10.79 7.64
CA VAL A 38 -3.36 10.67 7.81
C VAL A 38 -2.98 9.99 9.12
N ALA A 39 -3.79 10.12 10.18
CA ALA A 39 -3.56 9.45 11.45
C ALA A 39 -3.78 7.93 11.35
N ASP A 40 -4.75 7.49 10.52
CA ASP A 40 -4.96 6.07 10.19
C ASP A 40 -3.73 5.44 9.48
N GLU A 41 -3.00 6.23 8.70
CA GLU A 41 -1.73 5.81 8.08
C GLU A 41 -0.50 5.84 9.02
N ARG A 42 -0.53 6.58 10.14
CA ARG A 42 0.65 6.67 11.04
C ARG A 42 0.77 5.53 12.03
N ASP A 43 -0.32 4.80 12.30
CA ASP A 43 -0.26 3.53 13.04
C ASP A 43 0.12 2.34 12.13
N ALA A 44 0.11 2.50 10.81
CA ALA A 44 0.70 1.55 9.87
C ALA A 44 2.25 1.61 9.81
N VAL A 45 2.88 2.55 10.54
CA VAL A 45 4.34 2.65 10.68
C VAL A 45 4.88 1.74 11.79
N GLN A 46 4.04 0.92 12.43
CA GLN A 46 4.52 -0.15 13.30
C GLN A 46 4.86 -1.41 12.49
N ALA A 47 6.13 -1.50 12.08
CA ALA A 47 6.82 -2.78 11.85
C ALA A 47 5.96 -3.85 11.15
N GLU A 48 5.49 -3.53 9.93
CA GLU A 48 4.88 -4.51 9.04
C GLU A 48 5.84 -5.72 8.96
N GLU A 49 5.34 -6.89 9.34
CA GLU A 49 5.95 -8.17 9.03
C GLU A 49 6.29 -8.16 7.55
N ARG A 50 7.56 -7.91 7.20
CA ARG A 50 7.95 -7.85 5.80
C ARG A 50 7.76 -9.25 5.23
N GLU A 51 6.68 -9.46 4.50
CA GLU A 51 6.47 -10.71 3.77
C GLU A 51 7.72 -10.98 2.93
N CYS A 52 8.31 -12.17 3.11
CA CYS A 52 9.50 -12.54 2.37
C CYS A 52 9.16 -12.64 0.87
N ARG A 53 10.15 -12.41 0.03
CA ARG A 53 10.03 -12.40 -1.42
C ARG A 53 10.35 -13.79 -1.97
N TRP A 54 9.42 -14.29 -2.78
CA TRP A 54 9.54 -15.59 -3.44
C TRP A 54 10.47 -15.54 -4.65
N TYR A 55 10.67 -16.68 -5.31
CA TYR A 55 11.54 -16.83 -6.47
C TYR A 55 11.25 -15.77 -7.56
N LEU A 56 12.30 -15.11 -8.06
CA LEU A 56 12.26 -13.96 -8.98
C LEU A 56 11.61 -12.68 -8.43
N GLY A 57 11.29 -12.63 -7.13
CA GLY A 57 10.95 -11.39 -6.45
C GLY A 57 12.18 -10.50 -6.30
N GLY A 58 12.08 -9.23 -6.68
CA GLY A 58 13.23 -8.31 -6.62
C GLY A 58 13.68 -8.07 -5.18
N CYS A 59 14.97 -8.00 -4.87
CA CYS A 59 15.51 -7.93 -3.51
C CYS A 59 16.75 -7.04 -3.44
N LYS A 60 17.08 -6.56 -2.24
CA LYS A 60 18.38 -5.90 -1.96
C LYS A 60 19.29 -6.69 -1.04
N GLN A 61 18.71 -7.54 -0.21
CA GLN A 61 19.41 -8.30 0.84
C GLN A 61 18.79 -9.69 0.95
N ASP A 62 19.58 -10.68 1.37
CA ASP A 62 19.12 -12.07 1.52
C ASP A 62 17.96 -12.21 2.50
N SER A 63 17.91 -11.38 3.55
CA SER A 63 16.82 -11.38 4.53
C SER A 63 15.46 -11.01 3.95
N GLU A 64 15.43 -10.44 2.74
CA GLU A 64 14.18 -10.14 2.03
C GLU A 64 13.64 -11.36 1.29
N CYS A 65 14.44 -12.41 1.07
CA CYS A 65 14.04 -13.60 0.34
C CYS A 65 13.47 -14.68 1.27
N CYS A 66 12.52 -15.47 0.77
CA CYS A 66 11.94 -16.57 1.54
C CYS A 66 12.94 -17.70 1.79
N LYS A 67 12.58 -18.63 2.70
CA LYS A 67 13.40 -19.81 2.99
C LYS A 67 13.76 -20.56 1.70
N HIS A 68 15.00 -21.03 1.63
CA HIS A 68 15.60 -21.69 0.46
C HIS A 68 15.90 -20.74 -0.72
N LEU A 69 15.90 -19.44 -0.47
CA LEU A 69 16.23 -18.42 -1.46
C LEU A 69 17.26 -17.42 -0.90
N GLN A 70 18.06 -16.84 -1.79
CA GLN A 70 19.02 -15.78 -1.52
C GLN A 70 18.92 -14.69 -2.59
N CYS A 71 19.38 -13.48 -2.29
CA CYS A 71 19.34 -12.36 -3.21
C CYS A 71 20.52 -12.43 -4.19
N HIS A 72 20.24 -12.48 -5.50
CA HIS A 72 21.32 -12.46 -6.48
C HIS A 72 21.90 -11.06 -6.62
N SER A 73 23.17 -10.86 -6.26
CA SER A 73 23.85 -9.55 -6.25
C SER A 73 23.81 -8.78 -7.58
N TYR A 74 23.96 -9.47 -8.72
CA TYR A 74 23.89 -8.84 -10.05
C TYR A 74 22.47 -8.56 -10.55
N TRP A 75 21.52 -9.48 -10.33
CA TRP A 75 20.17 -9.36 -10.92
C TRP A 75 19.14 -8.77 -9.97
N GLU A 76 19.51 -8.60 -8.69
CA GLU A 76 18.67 -8.05 -7.62
C GLU A 76 17.31 -8.76 -7.51
N TRP A 77 17.30 -10.09 -7.62
CA TRP A 77 16.11 -10.92 -7.38
C TRP A 77 16.44 -12.20 -6.60
N CYS A 78 15.43 -12.75 -5.93
CA CYS A 78 15.56 -13.96 -5.12
C CYS A 78 15.73 -15.19 -6.01
N ILE A 79 16.82 -15.93 -5.82
CA ILE A 79 17.13 -17.20 -6.48
C ILE A 79 17.25 -18.32 -5.46
N TRP A 80 17.17 -19.57 -5.92
CA TRP A 80 17.41 -20.73 -5.06
C TRP A 80 18.83 -20.74 -4.48
N ASP A 81 18.94 -21.00 -3.18
CA ASP A 81 20.20 -20.91 -2.42
C ASP A 81 21.01 -22.22 -2.36
N GLY A 82 20.53 -23.31 -2.98
CA GLY A 82 21.18 -24.61 -2.90
C GLY A 82 20.60 -25.56 -1.84
N THR A 83 19.69 -25.09 -0.99
CA THR A 83 19.16 -25.88 0.11
C THR A 83 17.91 -26.67 -0.29
N ILE A 84 17.92 -27.98 -0.02
CA ILE A 84 16.80 -28.89 -0.25
C ILE A 84 16.28 -29.32 1.13
N SER A 85 14.98 -29.14 1.40
CA SER A 85 14.34 -29.74 2.58
C SER A 85 14.05 -31.22 2.33
N LYS A 86 14.20 -32.05 3.37
CA LYS A 86 13.87 -33.49 3.36
C LYS A 86 12.39 -33.73 3.60
#